data_AF-K5VNL6-F1
#
_entry.id   AF-K5VNL6-F1
#
_cell.length_a   1.000
_cell.length_b   1.000
_cell.length_c   1.000
_cell.angle_alpha   90.00
_cell.angle_beta   90.00
_cell.angle_gamma   90.00
#
_symmetry.space_group_name_H-M   'P 1'
#
loop_
_entity.id
_entity.type
_entity.pdbx_description
1 polymer ?
#
loop_
_entity_poly.entity_id
_entity_poly.type
_entity_poly.pdbx_seq_one_letter_code
_entity_poly.pdbx_strand_id
1 'polypeptide(L)'
;MDARLDVLRSVAEIHLAGVMHNDVNDDNILFTSTPNGKPRIVDFEYAEKHKCRRELEIVEGAPAPPRALFGCPELWDLAIRLRIWRSRCVSFYGEYIDEDSIDSPQVLIDSARSLTYIPPEDIERIAKKAFKMVQIFRDNGGYRPGDFDPEDWVF
;
A
#
# COMPACT_ATOMS: atom_id res chain seq x y z
N MET A 1 -14.36 -5.25 10.90
CA MET A 1 -13.24 -6.20 10.87
C MET A 1 -12.66 -6.13 9.47
N ASP A 2 -11.38 -5.82 9.32
CA ASP A 2 -10.78 -5.62 7.99
C ASP A 2 -10.30 -6.96 7.43
N ALA A 3 -11.02 -7.47 6.43
CA ALA A 3 -10.73 -8.75 5.78
C ALA A 3 -9.29 -8.82 5.24
N ARG A 4 -8.68 -7.69 4.86
CA ARG A 4 -7.33 -7.62 4.29
C ARG A 4 -6.28 -8.01 5.33
N LEU A 5 -6.40 -7.46 6.55
CA LEU A 5 -5.48 -7.81 7.65
C LEU A 5 -5.62 -9.26 8.07
N ASP A 6 -6.82 -9.82 8.04
CA ASP A 6 -7.03 -11.22 8.41
C ASP A 6 -6.44 -12.18 7.36
N VAL A 7 -6.52 -11.86 6.06
CA VAL A 7 -5.82 -12.61 5.02
C VAL A 7 -4.31 -12.58 5.24
N LEU A 8 -3.76 -11.40 5.46
CA LEU A 8 -2.33 -11.24 5.71
C LEU A 8 -1.87 -12.04 6.94
N ARG A 9 -2.66 -12.04 8.02
CA ARG A 9 -2.39 -12.83 9.22
C ARG A 9 -2.42 -14.33 8.94
N SER A 10 -3.40 -14.83 8.19
CA SER A 10 -3.47 -16.24 7.82
C SER A 10 -2.24 -16.69 7.01
N VAL A 11 -1.76 -15.87 6.07
CA VAL A 11 -0.53 -16.19 5.32
C VAL A 11 0.71 -16.10 6.20
N ALA A 12 0.77 -15.13 7.12
CA ALA A 12 1.86 -15.07 8.10
C ALA A 12 1.89 -16.31 9.03
N GLU A 13 0.74 -16.87 9.41
CA GLU A 13 0.66 -18.12 10.17
C GLU A 13 1.26 -19.31 9.37
N ILE A 14 1.07 -19.36 8.04
CA ILE A 14 1.69 -20.37 7.15
C ILE A 14 3.22 -20.21 7.14
N HIS A 15 3.72 -18.98 7.08
CA HIS A 15 5.16 -18.69 7.15
C HIS A 15 5.78 -19.12 8.47
N LEU A 16 5.07 -18.89 9.59
CA LEU A 16 5.50 -19.35 10.91
C LEU A 16 5.55 -20.88 11.01
N ALA A 17 4.71 -21.58 10.25
CA ALA A 17 4.77 -23.04 10.11
C ALA A 17 5.91 -23.53 9.20
N GLY A 18 6.70 -22.63 8.62
CA GLY A 18 7.85 -22.95 7.78
C GLY A 18 7.48 -23.25 6.32
N VAL A 19 6.40 -22.66 5.83
CA VAL A 19 5.89 -22.84 4.46
C VAL A 19 5.73 -21.48 3.77
N MET A 20 6.11 -21.38 2.51
CA MET A 20 5.70 -20.29 1.60
C MET A 20 4.67 -20.87 0.63
N HIS A 21 3.57 -20.16 0.38
CA HIS A 21 2.47 -20.69 -0.43
C HIS A 21 2.76 -20.62 -1.94
N ASN A 22 3.45 -19.56 -2.38
CA ASN A 22 3.81 -19.19 -3.75
C ASN A 22 2.65 -18.86 -4.70
N ASP A 23 1.40 -19.05 -4.28
CA ASP A 23 0.23 -18.71 -5.10
C ASP A 23 -0.93 -18.10 -4.29
N VAL A 24 -0.64 -17.09 -3.47
CA VAL A 24 -1.68 -16.36 -2.73
C VAL A 24 -2.38 -15.39 -3.66
N ASN A 25 -3.50 -15.82 -4.25
CA ASN A 25 -4.40 -15.03 -5.09
C ASN A 25 -5.86 -15.10 -4.56
N ASP A 26 -6.79 -14.40 -5.19
CA ASP A 26 -8.17 -14.29 -4.69
C ASP A 26 -8.97 -15.60 -4.81
N ASP A 27 -8.61 -16.47 -5.76
CA ASP A 27 -9.24 -17.79 -5.94
C ASP A 27 -8.82 -18.78 -4.83
N ASN A 28 -7.65 -18.57 -4.25
CA ASN A 28 -7.06 -19.38 -3.19
C ASN A 28 -7.35 -18.87 -1.76
N ILE A 29 -8.26 -17.90 -1.62
CA ILE A 29 -8.68 -17.34 -0.33
C ILE A 29 -10.17 -17.60 -0.11
N LEU A 30 -10.48 -18.47 0.84
CA LEU A 30 -11.86 -18.80 1.20
C LEU A 30 -12.29 -18.03 2.45
N PHE A 31 -13.31 -17.19 2.30
CA PHE A 31 -14.00 -16.56 3.41
C PHE A 31 -15.17 -17.44 3.87
N THR A 32 -15.33 -17.58 5.19
CA THR A 32 -16.48 -18.29 5.75
C THR A 32 -17.70 -17.38 5.86
N SER A 33 -18.89 -17.96 5.71
CA SER A 33 -20.16 -17.30 5.96
C SER A 33 -20.46 -17.11 7.45
N THR A 34 -19.63 -17.67 8.33
CA THR A 34 -19.77 -17.48 9.78
C THR A 34 -19.29 -16.10 10.19
N PRO A 35 -20.05 -15.33 10.99
CA PRO A 35 -19.60 -14.05 11.52
C PRO A 35 -18.23 -14.16 12.20
N ASN A 36 -17.31 -13.25 11.87
CA ASN A 36 -15.93 -13.19 12.40
C ASN A 36 -15.04 -14.41 12.09
N GLY A 37 -15.43 -15.27 11.17
CA GLY A 37 -14.59 -16.40 10.84
C GLY A 37 -13.37 -15.99 10.01
N LYS A 38 -12.22 -16.59 10.35
CA LYS A 38 -10.93 -16.29 9.69
C LYS A 38 -10.93 -16.78 8.24
N PRO A 39 -10.25 -16.05 7.32
CA PRO A 39 -10.01 -16.55 5.97
C PRO A 39 -9.12 -17.79 6.00
N ARG A 40 -9.44 -18.74 5.12
CA ARG A 40 -8.65 -19.97 4.91
C ARG A 40 -7.91 -19.85 3.60
N ILE A 41 -6.59 -20.02 3.66
CA ILE A 41 -5.75 -20.12 2.47
C ILE A 41 -5.76 -21.59 2.03
N VAL A 42 -6.00 -21.81 0.74
CA VAL A 42 -6.10 -23.14 0.13
C VAL A 42 -5.20 -23.23 -1.10
N ASP A 43 -5.05 -24.45 -1.62
CA ASP A 43 -4.27 -24.77 -2.81
C ASP A 43 -2.74 -24.60 -2.66
N PHE A 44 -2.13 -25.54 -1.94
CA PHE A 44 -0.69 -25.55 -1.64
C PHE A 44 0.13 -26.23 -2.76
N GLU A 45 -0.34 -26.26 -4.01
CA GLU A 45 0.35 -27.00 -5.08
C GLU A 45 1.76 -26.44 -5.38
N TYR A 46 1.97 -25.14 -5.21
CA TYR A 46 3.27 -24.46 -5.37
C TYR A 46 4.02 -24.23 -4.05
N ALA A 47 3.50 -24.77 -2.95
CA ALA A 47 4.04 -24.48 -1.63
C ALA A 47 5.41 -25.14 -1.42
N GLU A 48 6.33 -24.41 -0.78
CA GLU A 48 7.67 -24.90 -0.50
C GLU A 48 8.06 -24.71 0.96
N LYS A 49 9.07 -25.50 1.40
CA LYS A 49 9.69 -25.28 2.70
C LYS A 49 10.35 -23.91 2.72
N HIS A 50 10.00 -23.13 3.72
CA HIS A 50 10.42 -21.74 3.83
C HIS A 50 10.92 -21.44 5.23
N LYS A 51 11.99 -20.65 5.31
CA LYS A 51 12.35 -19.94 6.53
C LYS A 51 12.14 -18.47 6.28
N CYS A 52 11.06 -17.92 6.83
CA CYS A 52 10.76 -16.50 6.68
C CYS A 52 11.89 -15.65 7.23
N ARG A 53 12.46 -14.81 6.38
CA ARG A 53 13.54 -13.88 6.72
C ARG A 53 13.03 -12.45 6.84
N ARG A 54 11.74 -12.28 7.07
CA ARG A 54 11.17 -10.95 7.22
C ARG A 54 11.81 -10.24 8.42
N GLU A 55 12.40 -9.07 8.18
CA GLU A 55 13.07 -8.28 9.22
C GLU A 55 12.18 -7.16 9.77
N LEU A 56 11.16 -6.75 9.01
CA LEU A 56 10.32 -5.60 9.32
C LEU A 56 8.87 -5.99 9.59
N GLU A 57 8.23 -5.27 10.51
CA GLU A 57 6.81 -5.42 10.77
C GLU A 57 5.96 -4.92 9.59
N ILE A 58 4.80 -5.55 9.34
CA ILE A 58 3.82 -5.04 8.38
C ILE A 58 2.82 -4.22 9.18
N VAL A 59 3.00 -2.90 9.14
CA VAL A 59 2.14 -1.95 9.84
C VAL A 59 1.21 -1.28 8.84
N GLU A 60 -0.10 -1.34 9.09
CA GLU A 60 -1.09 -0.71 8.23
C GLU A 60 -0.87 0.82 8.15
N GLY A 61 -0.99 1.37 6.94
CA GLY A 61 -0.80 2.80 6.69
C GLY A 61 0.64 3.29 6.74
N ALA A 62 1.59 2.44 7.10
CA ALA A 62 3.02 2.73 6.99
C ALA A 62 3.46 2.75 5.52
N PRO A 63 4.56 3.44 5.17
CA PRO A 63 5.12 3.37 3.84
C PRO A 63 5.66 1.96 3.59
N ALA A 64 5.48 1.45 2.37
CA ALA A 64 6.06 0.17 2.00
C ALA A 64 7.59 0.22 2.11
N PRO A 65 8.23 -0.72 2.83
CA PRO A 65 9.69 -0.80 2.85
C PRO A 65 10.22 -1.28 1.49
N PRO A 66 11.48 -1.01 1.14
CA PRO A 66 12.11 -1.63 -0.02
C PRO A 66 12.02 -3.16 0.05
N ARG A 67 11.57 -3.81 -1.03
CA ARG A 67 11.37 -5.27 -1.09
C ARG A 67 12.61 -6.07 -0.63
N ALA A 68 13.80 -5.60 -1.00
CA ALA A 68 15.07 -6.20 -0.60
C ALA A 68 15.35 -6.10 0.92
N LEU A 69 14.94 -5.02 1.58
CA LEU A 69 15.09 -4.85 3.03
C LEU A 69 14.03 -5.62 3.81
N PHE A 70 12.85 -5.83 3.22
CA PHE A 70 11.78 -6.55 3.90
C PHE A 70 12.08 -8.04 4.09
N GLY A 71 12.74 -8.69 3.13
CA GLY A 71 13.28 -10.05 3.30
C GLY A 71 12.32 -11.21 3.02
N CYS A 72 11.04 -10.95 2.68
CA CYS A 72 10.07 -11.98 2.30
C CYS A 72 9.22 -11.53 1.09
N PRO A 73 9.46 -12.07 -0.12
CA PRO A 73 8.76 -11.66 -1.34
C PRO A 73 7.24 -11.84 -1.27
N GLU A 74 6.74 -13.02 -0.88
CA GLU A 74 5.30 -13.33 -0.84
C GLU A 74 4.53 -12.38 0.09
N LEU A 75 5.00 -12.19 1.33
CA LEU A 75 4.34 -11.30 2.28
C LEU A 75 4.43 -9.82 1.85
N TRP A 76 5.52 -9.43 1.17
CA TRP A 76 5.65 -8.07 0.65
C TRP A 76 4.65 -7.82 -0.49
N ASP A 77 4.61 -8.73 -1.46
CA ASP A 77 3.72 -8.64 -2.62
C ASP A 77 2.25 -8.67 -2.16
N LEU A 78 1.93 -9.53 -1.19
CA LEU A 78 0.61 -9.61 -0.57
C LEU A 78 0.21 -8.31 0.14
N ALA A 79 1.10 -7.73 0.95
CA ALA A 79 0.82 -6.48 1.66
C ALA A 79 0.59 -5.30 0.70
N ILE A 80 1.32 -5.24 -0.42
CA ILE A 80 1.09 -4.27 -1.50
C ILE A 80 -0.27 -4.51 -2.18
N ARG A 81 -0.56 -5.74 -2.58
CA ARG A 81 -1.81 -6.10 -3.27
C ARG A 81 -3.04 -5.80 -2.42
N LEU A 82 -2.95 -6.07 -1.11
CA LEU A 82 -3.98 -5.76 -0.13
C LEU A 82 -4.01 -4.29 0.31
N ARG A 83 -3.12 -3.43 -0.23
CA ARG A 83 -3.02 -2.00 0.11
C ARG A 83 -2.90 -1.77 1.63
N ILE A 84 -2.17 -2.65 2.32
CA ILE A 84 -1.91 -2.54 3.76
C ILE A 84 -0.95 -1.38 4.01
N TRP A 85 0.15 -1.35 3.26
CA TRP A 85 1.01 -0.19 3.21
C TRP A 85 0.40 0.91 2.36
N ARG A 86 0.72 2.15 2.70
CA ARG A 86 0.44 3.26 1.78
C ARG A 86 1.46 3.28 0.65
N SER A 87 1.02 3.74 -0.51
CA SER A 87 1.93 4.10 -1.59
C SER A 87 2.75 5.33 -1.17
N ARG A 88 3.97 5.44 -1.69
CA ARG A 88 4.82 6.64 -1.59
C ARG A 88 4.65 7.57 -2.79
N CYS A 89 3.84 7.20 -3.77
CA CYS A 89 3.56 8.04 -4.93
C CYS A 89 2.24 8.78 -4.74
N VAL A 90 2.24 10.08 -5.01
CA VAL A 90 1.04 10.89 -5.16
C VAL A 90 0.55 10.75 -6.60
N SER A 91 -0.72 10.39 -6.79
CA SER A 91 -1.38 10.43 -8.09
C SER A 91 -1.89 11.85 -8.33
N PHE A 92 -1.32 12.55 -9.31
CA PHE A 92 -1.67 13.93 -9.65
C PHE A 92 -1.98 14.03 -11.14
N TYR A 93 -3.25 14.22 -11.50
CA TYR A 93 -3.73 14.20 -12.88
C TYR A 93 -3.30 12.97 -13.70
N GLY A 94 -3.23 11.80 -13.05
CA GLY A 94 -2.84 10.53 -13.68
C GLY A 94 -1.34 10.26 -13.71
N GLU A 95 -0.51 11.23 -13.33
CA GLU A 95 0.93 11.02 -13.13
C GLU A 95 1.21 10.53 -11.71
N TYR A 96 2.13 9.58 -11.56
CA TYR A 96 2.59 9.08 -10.27
C TYR A 96 3.90 9.73 -9.89
N ILE A 97 3.88 10.58 -8.88
CA ILE A 97 5.03 11.38 -8.46
C ILE A 97 5.50 10.90 -7.10
N ASP A 98 6.77 10.54 -6.98
CA ASP A 98 7.37 10.12 -5.71
C ASP A 98 7.28 11.26 -4.68
N GLU A 99 6.67 10.99 -3.53
CA GLU A 99 6.49 11.97 -2.47
C GLU A 99 7.82 12.55 -1.97
N ASP A 100 8.92 11.80 -2.01
CA ASP A 100 10.23 12.27 -1.56
C ASP A 100 10.78 13.34 -2.51
N SER A 101 10.29 13.40 -3.76
CA SER A 101 10.64 14.44 -4.74
C SER A 101 9.80 15.72 -4.63
N ILE A 102 8.68 15.70 -3.90
CA ILE A 102 7.77 16.84 -3.79
C ILE A 102 8.24 17.76 -2.66
N ASP A 103 9.14 18.68 -2.97
CA ASP A 103 9.65 19.70 -2.02
C ASP A 103 8.77 20.97 -1.98
N SER A 104 7.93 21.17 -2.99
CA SER A 104 7.08 22.35 -3.16
C SER A 104 5.88 22.01 -4.06
N PRO A 105 4.79 22.81 -4.03
CA PRO A 105 3.68 22.66 -4.98
C PRO A 105 4.12 22.81 -6.44
N GLN A 106 5.24 23.49 -6.71
CA GLN A 106 5.74 23.72 -8.06
C GLN A 106 6.11 22.43 -8.78
N VAL A 107 6.60 21.41 -8.07
CA VAL A 107 6.91 20.08 -8.64
C VAL A 107 5.66 19.46 -9.27
N LEU A 108 4.52 19.57 -8.58
CA LEU A 108 3.23 19.07 -9.08
C LEU A 108 2.71 19.91 -10.25
N ILE A 109 2.78 21.24 -10.14
CA ILE A 109 2.39 22.14 -11.25
C ILE A 109 3.21 21.84 -12.50
N ASP A 110 4.51 21.59 -12.33
CA ASP A 110 5.44 21.30 -13.42
C ASP A 110 5.12 19.98 -14.12
N SER A 111 4.70 18.96 -13.36
CA SER A 111 4.24 17.68 -13.91
C SER A 111 2.98 17.81 -14.77
N ALA A 112 2.12 18.80 -14.47
CA ALA A 112 0.85 19.03 -15.17
C ALA A 112 0.93 20.11 -16.26
N ARG A 113 2.14 20.63 -16.59
CA ARG A 113 2.30 21.72 -17.59
C ARG A 113 1.73 21.40 -18.97
N SER A 114 1.68 20.13 -19.35
CA SER A 114 1.11 19.68 -20.62
C SER A 114 -0.43 19.71 -20.66
N LEU A 115 -1.09 19.84 -19.51
CA LEU A 115 -2.55 19.79 -19.38
C LEU A 115 -3.19 21.16 -19.65
N THR A 116 -2.99 21.68 -20.86
CA THR A 116 -3.45 23.02 -21.25
C THR A 116 -4.97 23.19 -21.28
N TYR A 117 -5.72 22.10 -21.15
CA TYR A 117 -7.18 22.09 -21.08
C TYR A 117 -7.72 22.33 -19.65
N ILE A 118 -6.85 22.30 -18.64
CA ILE A 118 -7.19 22.57 -17.24
C ILE A 118 -6.80 24.01 -16.92
N PRO A 119 -7.67 24.80 -16.28
CA PRO A 119 -7.31 26.15 -15.84
C PRO A 119 -6.09 26.13 -14.91
N PRO A 120 -5.06 26.98 -15.14
CA PRO A 120 -3.85 26.99 -14.30
C PRO A 120 -4.13 27.23 -12.81
N GLU A 121 -5.16 28.02 -12.48
CA GLU A 121 -5.60 28.28 -11.11
C GLU A 121 -6.12 27.01 -10.41
N ASP A 122 -6.73 26.10 -11.15
CA ASP A 122 -7.18 24.81 -10.63
C ASP A 122 -6.00 23.88 -10.38
N ILE A 123 -5.05 23.80 -11.32
CA ILE A 123 -3.81 23.03 -11.13
C ILE A 123 -3.08 23.53 -9.88
N GLU A 124 -2.93 24.85 -9.71
CA GLU A 124 -2.26 25.44 -8.55
C GLU A 124 -3.00 25.13 -7.24
N ARG A 125 -4.33 25.25 -7.23
CA ARG A 125 -5.16 24.96 -6.06
C ARG A 125 -5.03 23.49 -5.63
N ILE A 126 -5.11 22.56 -6.59
CA ILE A 126 -5.02 21.13 -6.30
C ILE A 126 -3.57 20.76 -5.91
N ALA A 127 -2.56 21.32 -6.57
CA ALA A 127 -1.15 21.13 -6.20
C ALA A 127 -0.87 21.57 -4.75
N LYS A 128 -1.40 22.71 -4.32
CA LYS A 128 -1.29 23.16 -2.91
C LYS A 128 -1.96 22.19 -1.93
N LYS A 129 -3.13 21.65 -2.29
CA LYS A 129 -3.84 20.64 -1.48
C LYS A 129 -3.02 19.35 -1.37
N ALA A 130 -2.54 18.82 -2.49
CA ALA A 130 -1.72 17.61 -2.54
C ALA A 130 -0.41 17.79 -1.76
N PHE A 131 0.28 18.93 -1.93
CA PHE A 131 1.49 19.23 -1.17
C PHE A 131 1.25 19.29 0.34
N LYS A 132 0.16 19.92 0.79
CA LYS A 132 -0.21 19.93 2.21
C LYS A 132 -0.41 18.52 2.77
N MET A 133 -0.98 17.61 1.97
CA MET A 133 -1.15 16.21 2.37
C MET A 133 0.19 15.48 2.50
N VAL A 134 1.12 15.69 1.56
CA VAL A 134 2.49 15.15 1.66
C VAL A 134 3.17 15.62 2.95
N GLN A 135 3.01 16.90 3.31
CA GLN A 135 3.54 17.45 4.56
C GLN A 135 2.93 16.77 5.79
N ILE A 136 1.60 16.56 5.81
CA ILE A 136 0.92 15.83 6.92
C ILE A 136 1.52 14.44 7.11
N PHE A 137 1.78 13.69 6.03
CA PHE A 137 2.42 12.38 6.17
C PHE A 137 3.84 12.49 6.71
N ARG A 138 4.65 13.42 6.17
CA ARG A 138 6.02 13.63 6.64
C ARG A 138 6.04 13.95 8.14
N ASP A 139 5.17 14.83 8.59
CA ASP A 139 5.01 15.20 10.00
C ASP A 139 4.55 14.01 10.85
N ASN A 140 3.76 13.10 10.28
CA ASN A 140 3.32 11.86 10.93
C ASN A 140 4.30 10.69 10.72
N GLY A 141 5.60 10.96 10.49
CA GLY A 141 6.63 9.92 10.32
C GLY A 141 6.44 9.03 9.08
N GLY A 142 5.67 9.52 8.11
CA GLY A 142 5.24 8.80 6.93
C GLY A 142 4.04 7.89 7.16
N TYR A 143 3.28 7.97 8.25
CA TYR A 143 2.09 7.14 8.48
C TYR A 143 0.80 7.82 8.00
N ARG A 144 -0.18 7.03 7.54
CA ARG A 144 -1.53 7.54 7.30
C ARG A 144 -2.16 8.06 8.61
N PRO A 145 -2.76 9.27 8.62
CA PRO A 145 -3.64 9.69 9.71
C PRO A 145 -4.80 8.71 9.90
N GLY A 146 -5.28 8.57 11.14
CA GLY A 146 -6.34 7.60 11.47
C GLY A 146 -7.72 7.94 10.87
N ASP A 147 -7.93 9.18 10.47
CA ASP A 147 -9.13 9.74 9.83
C ASP A 147 -9.00 9.88 8.30
N PHE A 148 -7.97 9.29 7.71
CA PHE A 148 -7.63 9.41 6.29
C PHE A 148 -8.57 8.61 5.36
N ASP A 149 -9.18 9.27 4.37
CA ASP A 149 -9.96 8.64 3.30
C ASP A 149 -9.05 8.34 2.08
N PRO A 150 -8.94 7.09 1.60
CA PRO A 150 -8.22 6.76 0.37
C PRO A 150 -8.66 7.52 -0.88
N GLU A 151 -9.90 8.03 -0.93
CA GLU A 151 -10.39 8.88 -2.02
C GLU A 151 -9.81 10.31 -1.98
N ASP A 152 -9.25 10.75 -0.85
CA ASP A 152 -8.50 12.02 -0.74
C ASP A 152 -7.21 12.04 -1.58
N TRP A 153 -6.86 10.91 -2.21
CA TRP A 153 -5.62 10.69 -2.97
C TRP A 153 -5.78 10.65 -4.50
N VAL A 154 -6.96 10.98 -5.00
CA VAL A 154 -7.16 11.20 -6.44
C VAL A 154 -7.30 12.69 -6.68
N PHE A 155 -6.26 13.28 -7.27
CA PHE A 155 -6.16 14.69 -7.61
C PHE A 155 -6.22 14.91 -9.12
#